data_AF-A0A660M9T8-F1
#
_entry.id   AF-A0A660M9T8-F1
#
_cell.length_a   1.000
_cell.length_b   1.000
_cell.length_c   1.000
_cell.angle_alpha   90.00
_cell.angle_beta   90.00
_cell.angle_gamma   90.00
#
_symmetry.space_group_name_H-M   'P 1'
#
loop_
_entity.id
_entity.type
_entity.pdbx_description
1 polymer ?
#
loop_
_entity_poly.entity_id
_entity_poly.type
_entity_poly.pdbx_seq_one_letter_code
_entity_poly.pdbx_strand_id
1 'polypeptide(L)'
;MTIAIIVIIAVLVLVGLFVWSQYNALVRLNERVEEAWSDIAVQLKYRADLIPNLVETVKGYATHEKEVFENVSSARAGLIGAGNNVSDAAKAEGELSQALGRLFAVAENYPEL
;
A
#
# COMPACT_ATOMS: atom_id res chain seq x y z
N MET A 1 -60.12 -3.81 -0.04
CA MET A 1 -59.14 -4.65 -0.78
C MET A 1 -58.16 -3.83 -1.59
N THR A 2 -58.61 -2.85 -2.38
CA THR A 2 -57.73 -1.95 -3.16
C THR A 2 -56.70 -1.18 -2.32
N ILE A 3 -57.11 -0.57 -1.20
CA ILE A 3 -56.21 0.16 -0.29
C ILE A 3 -55.12 -0.76 0.28
N ALA A 4 -55.48 -1.98 0.69
CA ALA A 4 -54.50 -2.95 1.20
C ALA A 4 -53.47 -3.35 0.14
N ILE A 5 -53.89 -3.54 -1.12
CA ILE A 5 -52.99 -3.83 -2.25
C ILE A 5 -52.04 -2.64 -2.50
N ILE A 6 -52.54 -1.41 -2.47
CA ILE A 6 -51.71 -0.21 -2.64
C ILE A 6 -50.65 -0.11 -1.53
N VAL A 7 -51.03 -0.36 -0.28
CA VAL A 7 -50.09 -0.35 0.85
C VAL A 7 -49.01 -1.42 0.68
N ILE A 8 -49.37 -2.64 0.26
CA ILE A 8 -48.39 -3.72 0.03
C ILE A 8 -47.42 -3.33 -1.09
N ILE A 9 -47.91 -2.78 -2.20
CA ILE A 9 -47.07 -2.34 -3.31
C ILE A 9 -46.13 -1.21 -2.86
N ALA A 10 -46.63 -0.23 -2.12
CA ALA A 10 -45.83 0.86 -1.59
C ALA A 10 -44.71 0.34 -0.68
N VAL A 11 -45.02 -0.61 0.20
CA VAL A 11 -44.02 -1.25 1.06
C VAL A 11 -42.98 -2.01 0.24
N LEU A 12 -43.39 -2.77 -0.78
CA LEU A 12 -42.46 -3.49 -1.65
C LEU A 12 -41.53 -2.54 -2.41
N VAL A 13 -42.05 -1.41 -2.91
CA VAL A 13 -41.23 -0.38 -3.56
C VAL A 13 -40.23 0.22 -2.60
N LEU A 14 -40.64 0.56 -1.37
CA LEU A 14 -39.73 1.09 -0.34
C LEU A 14 -38.62 0.11 0.03
N VAL A 15 -38.96 -1.17 0.20
CA VAL A 15 -37.95 -2.22 0.47
C VAL A 15 -37.00 -2.36 -0.72
N GLY A 16 -37.51 -2.36 -1.95
CA GLY A 16 -36.69 -2.42 -3.16
C GLY A 16 -35.69 -1.26 -3.26
N LEU A 17 -36.16 -0.02 -3.02
CA LEU A 17 -35.30 1.17 -3.01
C LEU A 17 -34.26 1.12 -1.88
N PHE A 18 -34.64 0.61 -0.70
CA PHE A 18 -33.72 0.46 0.42
C PHE A 18 -32.58 -0.51 0.08
N VAL A 19 -32.90 -1.70 -0.42
CA VAL A 19 -31.89 -2.70 -0.81
C VAL A 19 -30.98 -2.18 -1.91
N TRP A 20 -31.56 -1.51 -2.92
CA TRP A 20 -30.78 -0.90 -4.01
C TRP A 20 -29.81 0.18 -3.51
N SER A 21 -30.27 1.05 -2.61
CA SER A 21 -29.44 2.09 -2.00
C SER A 21 -28.28 1.49 -1.21
N GLN A 22 -28.54 0.47 -0.39
CA GLN A 22 -27.50 -0.21 0.37
C GLN A 22 -26.47 -0.89 -0.55
N TYR A 23 -26.92 -1.62 -1.57
CA TYR A 23 -26.03 -2.27 -2.53
C TYR A 23 -25.09 -1.26 -3.21
N ASN A 24 -25.63 -0.14 -3.69
CA ASN A 24 -24.82 0.92 -4.30
C ASN A 24 -23.83 1.56 -3.30
N ALA A 25 -24.20 1.68 -2.03
CA ALA A 25 -23.29 2.18 -1.00
C ALA A 25 -22.12 1.23 -0.76
N LEU A 26 -22.36 -0.09 -0.74
CA LEU A 26 -21.32 -1.11 -0.60
C LEU A 26 -20.36 -1.09 -1.80
N VAL A 27 -20.90 -1.03 -3.02
CA VAL A 27 -20.07 -0.94 -4.24
C VAL A 27 -19.19 0.31 -4.20
N ARG A 28 -19.76 1.48 -3.85
CA ARG A 28 -18.97 2.72 -3.71
C ARG A 28 -17.87 2.61 -2.65
N LEU A 29 -18.12 1.90 -1.56
CA LEU A 29 -17.12 1.72 -0.52
C LEU A 29 -15.99 0.80 -1.00
N ASN A 30 -16.34 -0.25 -1.72
CA ASN A 30 -15.36 -1.15 -2.33
C ASN A 30 -14.43 -0.41 -3.29
N GLU A 31 -14.97 0.47 -4.14
CA GLU A 31 -14.12 1.16 -5.12
C GLU A 31 -13.21 2.18 -4.45
N ARG A 32 -13.66 2.79 -3.34
CA ARG A 32 -12.80 3.65 -2.51
C ARG A 32 -11.63 2.90 -1.90
N VAL A 33 -11.84 1.64 -1.49
CA VAL A 33 -10.76 0.79 -0.97
C VAL A 33 -9.76 0.47 -2.06
N GLU A 34 -10.23 0.17 -3.28
CA GLU A 34 -9.36 -0.10 -4.43
C GLU A 34 -8.57 1.14 -4.87
N GLU A 35 -9.22 2.31 -4.91
CA GLU A 35 -8.57 3.59 -5.19
C GLU A 35 -7.48 3.91 -4.16
N ALA A 36 -7.81 3.82 -2.86
CA ALA A 36 -6.84 4.02 -1.79
C ALA A 36 -5.67 3.03 -1.87
N TRP A 37 -5.93 1.78 -2.24
CA TRP A 37 -4.87 0.80 -2.42
C TRP A 37 -3.96 1.12 -3.62
N SER A 38 -4.55 1.55 -4.74
CA SER A 38 -3.80 2.00 -5.91
C SER A 38 -2.86 3.16 -5.58
N ASP A 39 -3.35 4.15 -4.82
CA ASP A 39 -2.53 5.28 -4.37
C ASP A 39 -1.35 4.83 -3.51
N ILE A 40 -1.59 3.92 -2.54
CA ILE A 40 -0.54 3.34 -1.70
C ILE A 40 0.48 2.56 -2.54
N ALA A 41 0.00 1.74 -3.48
CA ALA A 41 0.87 0.94 -4.34
C ALA A 41 1.81 1.82 -5.19
N VAL A 42 1.32 2.96 -5.69
CA VAL A 42 2.17 3.94 -6.40
C VAL A 42 3.25 4.51 -5.47
N GLN A 43 2.91 4.84 -4.22
CA GLN A 43 3.89 5.36 -3.26
C GLN A 43 4.95 4.33 -2.88
N LEU A 44 4.55 3.07 -2.64
CA LEU A 44 5.48 1.98 -2.36
C LEU A 44 6.43 1.74 -3.54
N LYS A 45 5.90 1.77 -4.77
CA LYS A 45 6.71 1.66 -5.98
C LYS A 45 7.70 2.82 -6.11
N TYR A 46 7.24 4.05 -5.94
CA TYR A 46 8.11 5.23 -6.00
C TYR A 46 9.24 5.15 -4.97
N ARG A 47 8.94 4.73 -3.74
CA ARG A 47 9.93 4.52 -2.69
C ARG A 47 10.95 3.45 -3.09
N ALA A 48 10.50 2.31 -3.61
CA ALA A 48 11.38 1.27 -4.12
C ALA A 48 12.26 1.76 -5.27
N ASP A 49 11.73 2.59 -6.17
CA ASP A 49 12.43 3.12 -7.33
C ASP A 49 13.54 4.13 -6.95
N LEU A 50 13.42 4.83 -5.82
CA LEU A 50 14.45 5.76 -5.32
C LEU A 50 15.62 5.07 -4.60
N ILE A 51 15.44 3.83 -4.11
CA ILE A 51 16.45 3.14 -3.31
C ILE A 51 17.78 2.92 -4.03
N PRO A 52 17.83 2.52 -5.31
CA PRO A 52 19.10 2.38 -6.04
C PRO A 52 19.94 3.66 -5.99
N ASN A 53 19.34 4.83 -6.20
CA ASN A 53 20.01 6.13 -6.16
C ASN A 53 20.52 6.46 -4.76
N LEU A 54 19.73 6.16 -3.72
CA LEU A 54 20.15 6.34 -2.32
C LEU A 54 21.34 5.44 -1.98
N VAL A 55 21.27 4.16 -2.37
CA VAL A 55 22.33 3.18 -2.16
C VAL A 55 23.60 3.57 -2.90
N GLU A 56 23.51 4.06 -4.13
CA GLU A 56 24.66 4.53 -4.90
C GLU A 56 25.36 5.72 -4.22
N THR A 57 24.58 6.66 -3.68
CA THR A 57 25.10 7.81 -2.94
C THR A 57 25.86 7.36 -1.69
N VAL A 58 25.26 6.48 -0.88
CA VAL A 58 25.92 5.96 0.34
C VAL A 58 27.12 5.08 0.01
N LYS A 59 27.06 4.28 -1.05
CA LYS A 59 28.19 3.45 -1.53
C LYS A 59 29.42 4.27 -1.91
N GLY A 60 29.24 5.51 -2.38
CA GLY A 60 30.35 6.41 -2.71
C GLY A 60 31.28 6.69 -1.52
N TYR A 61 30.73 6.69 -0.31
CA TYR A 61 31.47 7.00 0.92
C TYR A 61 31.69 5.76 1.81
N ALA A 62 30.71 4.86 1.90
CA ALA A 62 30.73 3.69 2.77
C ALA A 62 31.00 2.38 1.99
N THR A 63 32.14 2.27 1.31
CA THR A 63 32.42 1.15 0.37
C THR A 63 32.56 -0.24 1.01
N HIS A 64 32.78 -0.31 2.32
CA HIS A 64 33.03 -1.59 3.04
C HIS A 64 31.74 -2.22 3.60
N GLU A 65 30.61 -1.53 3.53
CA GLU A 65 29.33 -1.91 4.14
C GLU A 65 28.46 -2.80 3.23
N LYS A 66 29.07 -3.84 2.65
CA LYS A 66 28.42 -4.72 1.67
C LYS A 66 27.15 -5.39 2.19
N GLU A 67 27.19 -5.89 3.42
CA GLU A 67 26.04 -6.56 4.05
C GLU A 67 24.83 -5.63 4.17
N VAL A 68 25.05 -4.36 4.50
CA VAL A 68 23.97 -3.37 4.60
C VAL A 68 23.35 -3.09 3.24
N PHE A 69 24.17 -2.94 2.19
CA PHE A 69 23.66 -2.74 0.83
C PHE A 69 22.92 -3.96 0.28
N GLU A 70 23.40 -5.18 0.55
CA GLU A 70 22.73 -6.42 0.16
C GLU A 70 21.37 -6.55 0.85
N ASN A 71 21.31 -6.25 2.15
CA ASN A 71 20.06 -6.26 2.92
C ASN A 71 19.04 -5.26 2.36
N VAL A 72 19.45 -4.04 2.02
CA VAL A 72 18.56 -3.04 1.41
C VAL A 72 18.13 -3.47 0.01
N SER A 73 19.02 -4.04 -0.78
CA SER A 73 18.71 -4.54 -2.13
C SER A 73 17.71 -5.71 -2.08
N SER A 74 17.89 -6.63 -1.14
CA SER A 74 16.98 -7.76 -0.91
C SER A 74 15.60 -7.29 -0.45
N ALA A 75 15.55 -6.38 0.54
CA ALA A 75 14.29 -5.84 1.02
C ALA A 75 13.54 -5.04 -0.07
N ARG A 76 14.27 -4.31 -0.93
CA ARG A 76 13.69 -3.65 -2.11
C ARG A 76 13.06 -4.68 -3.07
N ALA A 77 13.78 -5.77 -3.35
CA ALA A 77 13.26 -6.83 -4.20
C ALA A 77 12.01 -7.49 -3.60
N GLY A 78 11.98 -7.68 -2.27
CA GLY A 78 10.81 -8.15 -1.53
C GLY A 78 9.61 -7.23 -1.70
N LEU A 79 9.79 -5.91 -1.58
CA LEU A 79 8.70 -4.94 -1.77
C LEU A 79 8.14 -4.96 -3.19
N ILE A 80 8.99 -5.03 -4.20
CA ILE A 80 8.56 -5.12 -5.61
C ILE A 80 7.87 -6.47 -5.88
N GLY A 81 8.32 -7.54 -5.24
CA GLY A 81 7.79 -8.89 -5.39
C GLY A 81 6.46 -9.14 -4.67
N ALA A 82 6.09 -8.33 -3.68
CA ALA A 82 4.86 -8.50 -2.90
C ALA A 82 3.57 -8.28 -3.73
N GLY A 83 3.67 -7.60 -4.88
CA GLY A 83 2.55 -7.40 -5.79
C GLY A 83 1.38 -6.63 -5.16
N ASN A 84 0.15 -7.00 -5.52
CA ASN A 84 -1.06 -6.28 -5.09
C ASN A 84 -1.65 -6.77 -3.76
N ASN A 85 -0.98 -7.69 -3.05
CA ASN A 85 -1.47 -8.14 -1.75
C ASN A 85 -1.07 -7.13 -0.66
N VAL A 86 -2.08 -6.48 -0.06
CA VAL A 86 -1.92 -5.47 1.01
C VAL A 86 -1.09 -5.99 2.18
N SER A 87 -1.36 -7.22 2.64
CA SER A 87 -0.66 -7.81 3.79
C SER A 87 0.82 -8.04 3.48
N ASP A 88 1.11 -8.57 2.30
CA ASP A 88 2.49 -8.91 1.93
C ASP A 88 3.30 -7.65 1.63
N ALA A 89 2.69 -6.66 0.97
CA ALA A 89 3.29 -5.36 0.74
C ALA A 89 3.57 -4.62 2.05
N ALA A 90 2.66 -4.66 3.03
CA ALA A 90 2.87 -4.05 4.33
C ALA A 90 4.05 -4.69 5.11
N LYS A 91 4.19 -6.02 5.03
CA LYS A 91 5.33 -6.72 5.64
C LYS A 91 6.64 -6.37 4.95
N ALA A 92 6.68 -6.44 3.63
CA ALA A 92 7.87 -6.13 2.84
C ALA A 92 8.31 -4.67 3.02
N GLU A 93 7.36 -3.73 3.13
CA GLU A 93 7.65 -2.34 3.43
C GLU A 93 8.23 -2.16 4.84
N GLY A 94 7.73 -2.91 5.83
CA GLY A 94 8.31 -2.94 7.18
C GLY A 94 9.77 -3.42 7.18
N GLU A 95 10.06 -4.48 6.44
CA GLU A 95 11.43 -5.00 6.27
C GLU A 95 12.35 -3.99 5.58
N LEU A 96 11.83 -3.32 4.53
CA LEU A 96 12.55 -2.25 3.84
C LEU A 96 12.85 -1.07 4.75
N SER A 97 11.88 -0.65 5.55
CA SER A 97 12.07 0.43 6.53
C SER A 97 13.12 0.06 7.58
N GLN A 98 13.16 -1.19 8.02
CA GLN A 98 14.19 -1.66 8.95
C GLN A 98 15.58 -1.68 8.31
N ALA A 99 15.69 -2.14 7.05
CA ALA A 99 16.95 -2.13 6.31
C ALA A 99 17.46 -0.71 6.07
N LEU A 100 16.58 0.24 5.73
CA LEU A 100 16.92 1.65 5.60
C LEU A 100 17.36 2.28 6.93
N GLY A 101 16.77 1.89 8.05
CA GLY A 101 17.23 2.31 9.37
C GLY A 101 18.69 1.93 9.64
N ARG A 102 19.10 0.71 9.23
CA ARG A 102 20.52 0.28 9.31
C ARG A 102 21.41 1.06 8.35
N LEU A 103 20.93 1.36 7.15
CA LEU A 103 21.64 2.19 6.17
C LEU A 103 21.88 3.61 6.70
N PHE A 104 20.90 4.21 7.38
CA PHE A 104 21.08 5.53 8.00
C PHE A 104 22.07 5.50 9.16
N ALA A 105 22.04 4.46 10.00
CA ALA A 105 23.05 4.29 11.05
C ALA A 105 24.47 4.15 10.47
N VAL A 106 24.62 3.51 9.30
CA VAL A 106 25.90 3.52 8.57
C VAL A 106 26.23 4.94 8.11
N ALA A 107 25.30 5.63 7.47
CA ALA A 107 25.53 7.00 6.98
C ALA A 107 25.97 7.98 8.09
N GLU A 108 25.43 7.84 9.31
CA GLU A 108 25.85 8.63 10.47
C GLU A 108 27.34 8.45 10.84
N ASN A 109 27.92 7.28 10.56
CA ASN A 109 29.34 7.02 10.80
C ASN A 109 30.27 7.61 9.73
N TYR A 110 29.72 8.17 8.65
CA TYR A 110 30.46 8.79 7.56
C TYR A 110 30.01 10.26 7.41
N PRO A 111 30.54 11.20 8.21
CA PRO A 111 30.12 12.61 8.22
C PRO A 111 30.35 13.38 6.92
N GLU A 112 31.05 12.75 5.97
CA GLU A 112 31.50 13.32 4.71
C GLU A 112 30.47 13.11 3.58
N LEU A 113 29.38 12.36 3.86
CA LEU A 113 28.24 12.05 2.98
C LEU A 113 27.42 13.26 2.55
#